data_AF-A0A7J4IG13-F1
#
_entry.id   AF-A0A7J4IG13-F1
#
_cell.length_a   1.000
_cell.length_b   1.000
_cell.length_c   1.000
_cell.angle_alpha   90.00
_cell.angle_beta   90.00
_cell.angle_gamma   90.00
#
_symmetry.space_group_name_H-M   'P 1'
#
loop_
_entity.id
_entity.type
_entity.pdbx_description
1 polymer ?
#
loop_
_entity_poly.entity_id
_entity_poly.type
_entity_poly.pdbx_seq_one_letter_code
_entity_poly.pdbx_strand_id
1 'polypeptide(L)'
;MQRLALALLIFCVAAAPAGAVGVDIRPDRVLDGDTVTIALSDIPNGTVFSLQLEGAVAPGPGGTFAFTTTDLVMPFTLEHGEVQAALENTATNELTVRKGDTQVKMSGASQNGRYSADRNITIAAGTYDEIGLSGTAAPGAATVQATLSLTGIKRGPDSATISFRVRGVTQGTMTVQVFANAEKVYGKEIALGPASTPTQPAGTGALAAMVATAGLAVALAAVRRRR
;
A
#
# COMPACT_ATOMS: atom_id res chain seq x y z
N MET A 1 -5.60 37.46 61.28
CA MET A 1 -6.87 36.79 60.91
C MET A 1 -7.53 37.69 59.88
N GLN A 2 -7.97 37.31 58.68
CA GLN A 2 -8.09 36.03 57.98
C GLN A 2 -8.47 36.44 56.54
N ARG A 3 -7.90 35.78 55.53
CA ARG A 3 -8.55 35.51 54.22
C ARG A 3 -8.72 36.69 53.24
N LEU A 4 -7.60 37.17 52.71
CA LEU A 4 -7.53 37.79 51.38
C LEU A 4 -6.59 36.95 50.51
N ALA A 5 -7.04 35.74 50.19
CA ALA A 5 -6.34 34.84 49.30
C ALA A 5 -7.33 33.80 48.77
N LEU A 6 -8.11 34.14 47.74
CA LEU A 6 -8.66 33.14 46.81
C LEU A 6 -9.34 33.81 45.61
N ALA A 7 -8.65 33.89 44.48
CA ALA A 7 -9.25 33.86 43.14
C ALA A 7 -8.14 33.78 42.06
N LEU A 8 -7.30 32.74 42.13
CA LEU A 8 -6.49 32.32 40.98
C LEU A 8 -7.27 31.18 40.31
N LEU A 9 -8.17 31.53 39.39
CA LEU A 9 -8.92 30.56 38.60
C LEU A 9 -7.98 30.02 37.50
N ILE A 10 -7.22 28.99 37.86
CA ILE A 10 -6.36 28.25 36.91
C ILE A 10 -7.29 27.49 35.96
N PHE A 11 -7.40 28.00 34.73
CA PHE A 11 -8.04 27.31 33.62
C PHE A 11 -7.08 26.21 33.13
N CYS A 12 -7.10 25.04 33.79
CA CYS A 12 -6.44 23.84 33.29
C CYS A 12 -7.20 23.33 32.06
N VAL A 13 -6.81 23.80 30.87
CA VAL A 13 -7.15 23.10 29.63
C VAL A 13 -6.39 21.78 29.66
N ALA A 14 -7.11 20.70 29.99
CA ALA A 14 -6.61 19.36 29.78
C ALA A 14 -6.48 19.15 28.26
N ALA A 15 -5.31 19.45 27.71
CA ALA A 15 -4.93 18.93 26.41
C ALA A 15 -4.85 17.41 26.58
N ALA A 16 -5.84 16.69 26.05
CA ALA A 16 -5.71 15.24 25.90
C ALA A 16 -4.41 14.96 25.14
N PRO A 17 -3.63 13.93 25.53
CA PRO A 17 -2.46 13.54 24.75
C PRO A 17 -2.96 13.18 23.35
N ALA A 18 -2.51 13.92 22.33
CA ALA A 18 -2.71 13.51 20.95
C ALA A 18 -1.98 12.17 20.79
N GLY A 19 -2.74 11.08 20.60
CA GLY A 19 -2.18 9.79 20.22
C GLY A 19 -1.42 9.95 18.89
N ALA A 20 -0.27 9.30 18.77
CA ALA A 20 0.44 9.27 17.50
C ALA A 20 -0.37 8.42 16.52
N VAL A 21 -0.65 8.93 15.33
CA VAL A 21 -1.37 8.20 14.28
C VAL A 21 -0.66 6.87 14.01
N GLY A 22 -1.34 5.75 14.24
CA GLY A 22 -0.81 4.42 13.98
C GLY A 22 -1.35 3.85 12.67
N VAL A 23 -0.45 3.38 11.81
CA VAL A 23 -0.78 2.73 10.53
C VAL A 23 0.01 1.42 10.42
N ASP A 24 -0.68 0.30 10.17
CA ASP A 24 -0.05 -0.97 9.80
C ASP A 24 -0.66 -1.47 8.48
N ILE A 25 0.20 -1.90 7.56
CA ILE A 25 -0.21 -2.34 6.22
C ILE A 25 0.30 -3.77 6.00
N ARG A 26 -0.59 -4.69 5.61
CA ARG A 26 -0.28 -6.10 5.37
C ARG A 26 -0.99 -6.62 4.12
N PRO A 27 -0.43 -7.63 3.43
CA PRO A 27 0.90 -8.25 3.63
C PRO A 27 2.04 -7.41 3.03
N ASP A 28 3.27 -7.95 3.00
CA ASP A 28 4.44 -7.38 2.29
C ASP A 28 4.51 -7.81 0.81
N ARG A 29 3.79 -8.88 0.46
CA ARG A 29 3.68 -9.42 -0.89
C ARG A 29 2.27 -9.91 -1.15
N VAL A 30 1.76 -9.65 -2.35
CA VAL A 30 0.39 -9.94 -2.78
C VAL A 30 0.43 -10.73 -4.07
N LEU A 31 -0.22 -11.88 -4.09
CA LEU A 31 -0.56 -12.64 -5.29
C LEU A 31 -1.92 -12.20 -5.83
N ASP A 32 -2.26 -12.60 -7.06
CA ASP A 32 -3.59 -12.32 -7.60
C ASP A 32 -4.69 -12.92 -6.72
N GLY A 33 -5.63 -12.08 -6.30
CA GLY A 33 -6.74 -12.43 -5.41
C GLY A 33 -6.45 -12.24 -3.91
N ASP A 34 -5.20 -11.93 -3.52
CA ASP A 34 -4.86 -11.69 -2.12
C ASP A 34 -5.46 -10.38 -1.61
N THR A 35 -5.73 -10.35 -0.30
CA THR A 35 -6.28 -9.18 0.39
C THR A 35 -5.18 -8.35 1.03
N VAL A 36 -5.18 -7.05 0.74
CA VAL A 36 -4.43 -6.02 1.44
C VAL A 36 -5.29 -5.45 2.55
N THR A 37 -4.68 -5.20 3.71
CA THR A 37 -5.30 -4.63 4.90
C THR A 37 -4.47 -3.46 5.39
N ILE A 38 -5.14 -2.36 5.69
CA ILE A 38 -4.57 -1.12 6.25
C ILE A 38 -5.30 -0.87 7.56
N ALA A 39 -4.65 -1.19 8.68
CA ALA A 39 -5.13 -0.88 10.02
C ALA A 39 -4.75 0.55 10.37
N LEU A 40 -5.73 1.33 10.80
CA LEU A 40 -5.62 2.73 11.16
C LEU A 40 -6.01 2.89 12.63
N SER A 41 -5.24 3.68 13.37
CA SER A 41 -5.49 3.99 14.78
C SER A 41 -5.16 5.46 15.06
N ASP A 42 -5.87 6.03 16.02
CA ASP A 42 -5.70 7.41 16.45
C ASP A 42 -5.82 8.44 15.31
N ILE A 43 -6.79 8.25 14.40
CA ILE A 43 -7.14 9.23 13.34
C ILE A 43 -8.49 9.88 13.66
N PRO A 44 -8.50 11.05 14.33
CA PRO A 44 -9.72 11.69 14.80
C PRO A 44 -10.69 12.00 13.67
N ASN A 45 -11.98 11.96 14.00
CA ASN A 45 -13.03 12.54 13.16
C ASN A 45 -12.73 14.01 12.81
N GLY A 46 -12.96 14.40 11.55
CA GLY A 46 -12.65 15.74 11.03
C GLY A 46 -11.24 15.90 10.45
N THR A 47 -10.37 14.89 10.58
CA THR A 47 -9.05 14.87 9.92
C THR A 47 -9.21 14.90 8.40
N VAL A 48 -8.38 15.68 7.71
CA VAL A 48 -8.23 15.56 6.25
C VAL A 48 -7.41 14.30 5.98
N PHE A 49 -8.09 13.22 5.60
CA PHE A 49 -7.48 11.93 5.32
C PHE A 49 -7.22 11.79 3.83
N SER A 50 -6.08 11.21 3.47
CA SER A 50 -5.81 10.77 2.09
C SER A 50 -5.21 9.38 2.07
N LEU A 51 -5.75 8.51 1.22
CA LEU A 51 -5.17 7.23 0.84
C LEU A 51 -4.71 7.31 -0.61
N GLN A 52 -3.42 7.11 -0.84
CA GLN A 52 -2.84 7.04 -2.18
C GLN A 52 -2.33 5.62 -2.43
N LEU A 53 -2.80 5.02 -3.52
CA LEU A 53 -2.34 3.77 -4.07
C LEU A 53 -1.60 4.06 -5.36
N GLU A 54 -0.38 3.58 -5.49
CA GLU A 54 0.44 3.69 -6.69
C GLU A 54 0.87 2.30 -7.11
N GLY A 55 0.64 1.91 -8.36
CA GLY A 55 0.98 0.61 -8.90
C GLY A 55 1.87 0.76 -10.12
N ALA A 56 2.89 -0.11 -10.23
CA ALA A 56 3.76 -0.20 -11.39
C ALA A 56 3.82 -1.64 -11.89
N VAL A 57 3.40 -1.88 -13.14
CA VAL A 57 3.40 -3.22 -13.76
C VAL A 57 3.91 -3.16 -15.18
N ALA A 58 4.50 -4.27 -15.63
CA ALA A 58 4.80 -4.47 -17.04
C ALA A 58 3.50 -4.73 -17.82
N PRO A 59 3.33 -4.17 -19.02
CA PRO A 59 2.21 -4.52 -19.88
C PRO A 59 2.20 -6.01 -20.24
N GLY A 60 1.01 -6.59 -20.31
CA GLY A 60 0.79 -7.96 -20.78
C GLY A 60 0.90 -8.09 -22.31
N PRO A 61 0.66 -9.32 -22.84
CA PRO A 61 0.63 -9.57 -24.28
C PRO A 61 -0.34 -8.63 -25.01
N GLY A 62 0.10 -8.05 -26.13
CA GLY A 62 -0.68 -7.03 -26.86
C GLY A 62 -0.67 -5.64 -26.21
N GLY A 63 0.17 -5.42 -25.19
CA GLY A 63 0.34 -4.14 -24.52
C GLY A 63 -0.80 -3.79 -23.55
N THR A 64 -1.65 -4.73 -23.19
CA THR A 64 -2.76 -4.49 -22.26
C THR A 64 -2.27 -4.43 -20.81
N PHE A 65 -2.94 -3.64 -19.99
CA PHE A 65 -2.71 -3.65 -18.54
C PHE A 65 -4.05 -3.55 -17.81
N ALA A 66 -4.08 -4.04 -16.58
CA ALA A 66 -5.20 -3.88 -15.66
C ALA A 66 -4.69 -3.85 -14.22
N PHE A 67 -5.15 -2.86 -13.46
CA PHE A 67 -5.05 -2.76 -12.02
C PHE A 67 -6.45 -2.75 -11.46
N THR A 68 -6.90 -3.88 -10.93
CA THR A 68 -8.24 -3.98 -10.38
C THR A 68 -8.16 -4.25 -8.89
N THR A 69 -8.90 -3.44 -8.15
CA THR A 69 -9.15 -3.65 -6.74
C THR A 69 -10.61 -4.06 -6.57
N THR A 70 -10.87 -5.18 -5.89
CA THR A 70 -12.23 -5.64 -5.57
C THR A 70 -12.45 -5.68 -4.08
N ASP A 71 -13.72 -5.68 -3.67
CA ASP A 71 -14.13 -5.79 -2.27
C ASP A 71 -13.44 -4.71 -1.38
N LEU A 72 -13.28 -3.48 -1.88
CA LEU A 72 -12.69 -2.39 -1.11
C LEU A 72 -13.66 -1.96 -0.02
N VAL A 73 -13.31 -2.22 1.23
CA VAL A 73 -14.06 -1.80 2.41
C VAL A 73 -13.54 -0.43 2.87
N MET A 74 -14.40 0.58 2.75
CA MET A 74 -14.20 1.91 3.33
C MET A 74 -14.94 1.99 4.68
N PRO A 75 -14.24 2.02 5.83
CA PRO A 75 -14.86 1.93 7.15
C PRO A 75 -15.40 3.26 7.67
N PHE A 76 -15.16 4.36 6.96
CA PHE A 76 -15.63 5.70 7.28
C PHE A 76 -15.94 6.46 5.99
N THR A 77 -16.72 7.52 6.11
CA THR A 77 -17.03 8.41 5.00
C THR A 77 -15.94 9.47 4.87
N LEU A 78 -15.60 9.85 3.64
CA LEU A 78 -14.81 11.05 3.33
C LEU A 78 -15.76 12.12 2.76
N GLU A 79 -16.14 13.09 3.59
CA GLU A 79 -16.92 14.25 3.17
C GLU A 79 -16.05 15.21 2.36
N HIS A 80 -16.66 15.98 1.45
CA HIS A 80 -15.92 16.84 0.52
C HIS A 80 -14.81 16.06 -0.19
N GLY A 81 -15.12 14.81 -0.54
CA GLY A 81 -14.13 13.88 -1.03
C GLY A 81 -13.67 14.23 -2.44
N GLU A 82 -12.45 13.82 -2.75
CA GLU A 82 -11.83 13.93 -4.06
C GLU A 82 -11.26 12.56 -4.43
N VAL A 83 -11.67 12.05 -5.59
CA VAL A 83 -11.11 10.86 -6.22
C VAL A 83 -10.27 11.33 -7.40
N GLN A 84 -8.97 11.06 -7.36
CA GLN A 84 -8.06 11.29 -8.48
C GLN A 84 -7.50 9.96 -8.95
N ALA A 85 -7.54 9.72 -10.26
CA ALA A 85 -6.85 8.62 -10.89
C ALA A 85 -5.92 9.17 -11.97
N ALA A 86 -4.69 8.67 -12.02
CA ALA A 86 -3.72 9.01 -13.04
C ALA A 86 -3.07 7.74 -13.60
N LEU A 87 -2.78 7.76 -14.89
CA LEU A 87 -2.06 6.71 -15.59
C LEU A 87 -0.93 7.33 -16.40
N GLU A 88 0.23 6.69 -16.36
CA GLU A 88 1.40 7.08 -17.14
C GLU A 88 1.92 5.92 -17.98
N ASN A 89 2.55 6.26 -19.10
CA ASN A 89 3.00 5.35 -20.16
C ASN A 89 1.86 4.55 -20.80
N THR A 90 0.69 5.16 -20.97
CA THR A 90 -0.50 4.53 -21.57
C THR A 90 -0.93 5.22 -22.87
N ALA A 91 -1.71 4.52 -23.69
CA ALA A 91 -2.32 5.01 -24.92
C ALA A 91 -3.85 5.10 -24.79
N THR A 92 -4.48 4.05 -24.29
CA THR A 92 -5.93 4.02 -24.00
C THR A 92 -6.16 3.66 -22.54
N ASN A 93 -7.24 4.17 -21.96
CA ASN A 93 -7.52 4.03 -20.54
C ASN A 93 -9.02 3.87 -20.30
N GLU A 94 -9.36 3.06 -19.31
CA GLU A 94 -10.68 2.90 -18.73
C GLU A 94 -10.56 2.85 -17.20
N LEU A 95 -11.23 3.78 -16.54
CA LEU A 95 -11.51 3.76 -15.10
C LEU A 95 -12.91 3.19 -14.90
N THR A 96 -13.03 2.15 -14.09
CA THR A 96 -14.31 1.56 -13.67
C THR A 96 -14.44 1.65 -12.16
N VAL A 97 -15.60 2.11 -11.68
CA VAL A 97 -15.97 2.08 -10.26
C VAL A 97 -17.34 1.44 -10.14
N ARG A 98 -17.46 0.42 -9.29
CA ARG A 98 -18.72 -0.29 -9.03
C ARG A 98 -19.02 -0.35 -7.53
N LYS A 99 -20.27 -0.04 -7.18
CA LYS A 99 -20.81 -0.14 -5.82
C LYS A 99 -22.27 -0.58 -5.89
N GLY A 100 -22.54 -1.81 -5.49
CA GLY A 100 -23.83 -2.46 -5.68
C GLY A 100 -24.22 -2.50 -7.16
N ASP A 101 -25.45 -2.11 -7.46
CA ASP A 101 -25.97 -2.07 -8.83
C ASP A 101 -25.49 -0.85 -9.63
N THR A 102 -24.74 0.06 -9.01
CA THR A 102 -24.23 1.27 -9.67
C THR A 102 -22.83 1.05 -10.19
N GLN A 103 -22.64 1.27 -11.50
CA GLN A 103 -21.34 1.25 -12.14
C GLN A 103 -21.11 2.56 -12.91
N VAL A 104 -19.95 3.16 -12.71
CA VAL A 104 -19.47 4.32 -13.47
C VAL A 104 -18.24 3.88 -14.24
N LYS A 105 -18.23 4.18 -15.54
CA LYS A 105 -17.08 3.99 -16.42
C LYS A 105 -16.66 5.30 -17.03
N MET A 106 -15.36 5.55 -17.06
CA MET A 106 -14.75 6.69 -17.70
C MET A 106 -13.63 6.19 -18.60
N SER A 107 -13.74 6.44 -19.90
CA SER A 107 -12.75 6.00 -20.87
C SER A 107 -12.12 7.22 -21.55
N GLY A 108 -10.84 7.12 -21.91
CA GLY A 108 -10.14 8.20 -22.59
C GLY A 108 -8.78 7.79 -23.13
N ALA A 109 -8.35 8.47 -24.19
CA ALA A 109 -7.00 8.36 -24.71
C ALA A 109 -6.03 9.18 -23.87
N SER A 110 -4.80 8.72 -23.77
CA SER A 110 -3.72 9.47 -23.11
C SER A 110 -3.24 10.62 -24.00
N GLN A 111 -2.82 11.71 -23.35
CA GLN A 111 -2.09 12.79 -23.99
C GLN A 111 -0.64 12.72 -23.52
N ASN A 112 0.30 12.63 -24.46
CA ASN A 112 1.74 12.48 -24.17
C ASN A 112 2.04 11.32 -23.20
N GLY A 113 1.34 10.19 -23.36
CA GLY A 113 1.50 9.02 -22.49
C GLY A 113 0.82 9.12 -21.13
N ARG A 114 0.10 10.20 -20.83
CA ARG A 114 -0.57 10.43 -19.54
C ARG A 114 -2.08 10.55 -19.67
N TYR A 115 -2.80 9.95 -18.73
CA TYR A 115 -4.23 10.12 -18.52
C TYR A 115 -4.51 10.51 -17.08
N SER A 116 -5.53 11.32 -16.85
CA SER A 116 -5.96 11.73 -15.52
C SER A 116 -7.48 11.89 -15.48
N ALA A 117 -8.07 11.54 -14.36
CA ALA A 117 -9.47 11.75 -14.06
C ALA A 117 -9.61 12.23 -12.60
N ASP A 118 -10.38 13.30 -12.40
CA ASP A 118 -10.70 13.84 -11.09
C ASP A 118 -12.23 13.97 -10.90
N ARG A 119 -12.67 13.70 -9.68
CA ARG A 119 -14.07 13.82 -9.27
C ARG A 119 -14.17 14.28 -7.82
N ASN A 120 -14.88 15.38 -7.61
CA ASN A 120 -15.28 15.85 -6.28
C ASN A 120 -16.62 15.21 -5.90
N ILE A 121 -16.56 14.22 -5.00
CA ILE A 121 -17.72 13.46 -4.53
C ILE A 121 -17.51 13.02 -3.08
N THR A 122 -18.58 12.93 -2.30
CA THR A 122 -18.51 12.25 -1.01
C THR A 122 -18.22 10.77 -1.23
N ILE A 123 -17.14 10.26 -0.62
CA ILE A 123 -16.78 8.84 -0.65
C ILE A 123 -17.43 8.19 0.56
N ALA A 124 -18.63 7.66 0.36
CA ALA A 124 -19.42 7.07 1.44
C ALA A 124 -18.79 5.76 1.96
N ALA A 125 -18.85 5.55 3.27
CA ALA A 125 -18.52 4.26 3.88
C ALA A 125 -19.25 3.07 3.22
N GLY A 126 -18.69 1.89 3.40
CA GLY A 126 -19.19 0.63 2.88
C GLY A 126 -18.24 -0.03 1.89
N THR A 127 -18.75 -1.04 1.19
CA THR A 127 -17.96 -1.85 0.25
C THR A 127 -18.11 -1.32 -1.16
N TYR A 128 -16.98 -1.13 -1.85
CA TYR A 128 -16.89 -0.88 -3.28
C TYR A 128 -16.48 -2.19 -3.94
N ASP A 129 -17.33 -2.70 -4.81
CA ASP A 129 -17.13 -4.02 -5.38
C ASP A 129 -15.95 -4.04 -6.36
N GLU A 130 -15.71 -2.91 -7.03
CA GLU A 130 -14.64 -2.79 -8.01
C GLU A 130 -14.16 -1.35 -8.15
N ILE A 131 -12.85 -1.17 -8.17
CA ILE A 131 -12.16 0.01 -8.69
C ILE A 131 -11.06 -0.51 -9.63
N GLY A 132 -11.24 -0.29 -10.92
CA GLY A 132 -10.37 -0.80 -11.98
C GLY A 132 -9.77 0.30 -12.83
N LEU A 133 -8.48 0.21 -13.11
CA LEU A 133 -7.76 1.01 -14.10
C LEU A 133 -7.19 0.05 -15.15
N SER A 134 -7.62 0.19 -16.40
CA SER A 134 -7.19 -0.71 -17.47
C SER A 134 -7.00 0.01 -18.78
N GLY A 135 -6.38 -0.66 -19.76
CA GLY A 135 -6.21 -0.10 -21.10
C GLY A 135 -5.03 -0.70 -21.83
N THR A 136 -4.42 0.11 -22.70
CA THR A 136 -3.22 -0.27 -23.45
C THR A 136 -2.06 0.67 -23.14
N ALA A 137 -0.87 0.12 -23.05
CA ALA A 137 0.37 0.84 -22.84
C ALA A 137 0.75 1.67 -24.09
N ALA A 138 1.50 2.73 -23.88
CA ALA A 138 2.10 3.50 -24.96
C ALA A 138 3.13 2.64 -25.73
N PRO A 139 3.37 2.90 -27.03
CA PRO A 139 4.37 2.16 -27.80
C PRO A 139 5.76 2.21 -27.13
N GLY A 140 6.35 1.03 -26.90
CA GLY A 140 7.67 0.90 -26.29
C GLY A 140 7.71 1.07 -24.76
N ALA A 141 6.57 1.25 -24.09
CA ALA A 141 6.52 1.32 -22.64
C ALA A 141 6.86 -0.04 -21.99
N ALA A 142 7.89 -0.04 -21.14
CA ALA A 142 8.25 -1.22 -20.34
C ALA A 142 7.40 -1.36 -19.07
N THR A 143 6.87 -0.25 -18.57
CA THR A 143 6.11 -0.17 -17.32
C THR A 143 4.97 0.83 -17.46
N VAL A 144 3.77 0.47 -16.99
CA VAL A 144 2.64 1.37 -16.79
C VAL A 144 2.56 1.71 -15.31
N GLN A 145 2.41 3.00 -15.01
CA GLN A 145 2.19 3.48 -13.65
C GLN A 145 0.74 3.93 -13.49
N ALA A 146 0.12 3.52 -12.39
CA ALA A 146 -1.25 3.85 -12.04
C ALA A 146 -1.28 4.45 -10.64
N THR A 147 -1.91 5.62 -10.49
CA THR A 147 -2.11 6.27 -9.21
C THR A 147 -3.59 6.44 -8.96
N LEU A 148 -4.06 6.08 -7.77
CA LEU A 148 -5.39 6.36 -7.26
C LEU A 148 -5.24 7.08 -5.92
N SER A 149 -5.86 8.25 -5.78
CA SER A 149 -5.93 9.01 -4.55
C SER A 149 -7.38 9.17 -4.11
N LEU A 150 -7.66 8.87 -2.85
CA LEU A 150 -8.94 9.04 -2.19
C LEU A 150 -8.74 10.01 -1.01
N THR A 151 -9.19 11.25 -1.17
CA THR A 151 -8.97 12.31 -0.18
C THR A 151 -10.30 12.85 0.33
N GLY A 152 -10.36 13.31 1.58
CA GLY A 152 -11.49 14.08 2.10
C GLY A 152 -11.50 14.20 3.63
N ILE A 153 -12.56 14.80 4.16
CA ILE A 153 -12.75 14.98 5.61
C ILE A 153 -13.34 13.69 6.20
N LYS A 154 -12.56 13.01 7.03
CA LYS A 154 -12.94 11.72 7.63
C LYS A 154 -14.11 11.88 8.61
N ARG A 155 -15.17 11.10 8.41
CA ARG A 155 -16.32 10.92 9.31
C ARG A 155 -16.52 9.45 9.68
N GLY A 156 -16.22 9.11 10.93
CA GLY A 156 -16.32 7.74 11.43
C GLY A 156 -15.35 7.47 12.58
N PRO A 157 -15.16 6.21 12.98
CA PRO A 157 -14.41 5.83 14.19
C PRO A 157 -12.92 6.16 14.08
N ASP A 158 -12.29 6.52 15.20
CA ASP A 158 -10.88 6.95 15.23
C ASP A 158 -9.91 5.82 14.86
N SER A 159 -10.31 4.57 15.13
CA SER A 159 -9.62 3.36 14.68
C SER A 159 -10.49 2.59 13.71
N ALA A 160 -9.90 2.12 12.62
CA ALA A 160 -10.62 1.49 11.53
C ALA A 160 -9.70 0.61 10.67
N THR A 161 -10.28 -0.22 9.81
CA THR A 161 -9.50 -1.04 8.88
C THR A 161 -10.05 -0.87 7.46
N ILE A 162 -9.18 -0.46 6.54
CA ILE A 162 -9.46 -0.48 5.11
C ILE A 162 -8.92 -1.81 4.58
N SER A 163 -9.67 -2.52 3.76
CA SER A 163 -9.21 -3.76 3.14
C SER A 163 -9.67 -3.85 1.70
N PHE A 164 -8.88 -4.48 0.85
CA PHE A 164 -9.26 -4.72 -0.53
C PHE A 164 -8.50 -5.89 -1.14
N ARG A 165 -9.05 -6.51 -2.19
CA ARG A 165 -8.38 -7.57 -2.95
C ARG A 165 -7.77 -7.03 -4.23
N VAL A 166 -6.57 -7.47 -4.55
CA VAL A 166 -5.88 -7.08 -5.78
C VAL A 166 -6.11 -8.13 -6.85
N ARG A 167 -6.41 -7.68 -8.07
CA ARG A 167 -6.69 -8.51 -9.25
C ARG A 167 -5.97 -7.97 -10.49
N GLY A 168 -5.62 -8.87 -11.41
CA GLY A 168 -5.03 -8.55 -12.71
C GLY A 168 -3.52 -8.33 -12.68
N VAL A 169 -2.85 -8.66 -11.57
CA VAL A 169 -1.42 -8.39 -11.37
C VAL A 169 -0.61 -9.70 -11.46
N THR A 170 0.35 -9.73 -12.38
CA THR A 170 1.24 -10.90 -12.57
C THR A 170 2.59 -10.68 -11.88
N GLN A 171 3.14 -9.47 -12.00
CA GLN A 171 4.37 -9.04 -11.33
C GLN A 171 4.44 -7.51 -11.31
N GLY A 172 4.95 -6.92 -10.23
CA GLY A 172 5.09 -5.47 -10.12
C GLY A 172 5.30 -5.00 -8.69
N THR A 173 5.07 -3.71 -8.46
CA THR A 173 5.05 -3.11 -7.13
C THR A 173 3.79 -2.30 -6.92
N MET A 174 3.34 -2.23 -5.68
CA MET A 174 2.28 -1.32 -5.24
C MET A 174 2.75 -0.57 -4.01
N THR A 175 2.72 0.75 -4.06
CA THR A 175 2.99 1.61 -2.92
C THR A 175 1.66 2.12 -2.35
N VAL A 176 1.48 1.92 -1.05
CA VAL A 176 0.34 2.44 -0.30
C VAL A 176 0.84 3.54 0.62
N GLN A 177 0.26 4.74 0.50
CA GLN A 177 0.61 5.89 1.33
C GLN A 177 -0.64 6.43 2.03
N VAL A 178 -0.49 6.75 3.30
CA VAL A 178 -1.54 7.33 4.13
C VAL A 178 -1.09 8.71 4.58
N PHE A 179 -1.97 9.70 4.43
CA PHE A 179 -1.76 11.06 4.88
C PHE A 179 -2.86 11.49 5.83
N ALA A 180 -2.47 12.28 6.83
CA ALA A 180 -3.37 12.97 7.74
C ALA A 180 -3.01 14.46 7.75
N ASN A 181 -3.97 15.33 7.47
CA ASN A 181 -3.79 16.78 7.34
C ASN A 181 -2.66 17.15 6.36
N ALA A 182 -2.61 16.45 5.21
CA ALA A 182 -1.59 16.56 4.16
C ALA A 182 -0.16 16.15 4.58
N GLU A 183 0.05 15.68 5.80
CA GLU A 183 1.33 15.09 6.23
C GLU A 183 1.31 13.58 5.98
N LYS A 184 2.40 13.06 5.39
CA LYS A 184 2.56 11.62 5.20
C LYS A 184 2.82 10.97 6.56
N VAL A 185 1.85 10.22 7.05
CA VAL A 185 1.96 9.50 8.33
C VAL A 185 2.59 8.12 8.15
N TYR A 186 2.37 7.49 6.99
CA TYR A 186 2.93 6.17 6.69
C TYR A 186 2.99 5.89 5.19
N GLY A 187 3.92 5.04 4.78
CA GLY A 187 4.03 4.56 3.41
C GLY A 187 4.68 3.19 3.38
N LYS A 188 4.17 2.30 2.53
CA LYS A 188 4.70 0.95 2.37
C LYS A 188 4.67 0.51 0.92
N GLU A 189 5.78 -0.04 0.47
CA GLU A 189 5.85 -0.79 -0.79
C GLU A 189 5.47 -2.25 -0.55
N ILE A 190 4.64 -2.80 -1.44
CA ILE A 190 4.15 -4.16 -1.46
C ILE A 190 4.56 -4.79 -2.78
N ALA A 191 5.24 -5.94 -2.71
CA ALA A 191 5.61 -6.68 -3.92
C ALA A 191 4.39 -7.39 -4.51
N LEU A 192 4.18 -7.26 -5.82
CA LEU A 192 3.12 -7.96 -6.54
C LEU A 192 3.70 -9.17 -7.28
N GLY A 193 3.01 -10.30 -7.19
CA GLY A 193 3.38 -11.56 -7.86
C GLY A 193 4.30 -12.45 -7.03
N PRO A 194 4.63 -13.65 -7.56
CA PRO A 194 5.44 -14.63 -6.86
C PRO A 194 6.85 -14.11 -6.54
N ALA A 195 7.46 -14.64 -5.49
CA ALA A 195 8.87 -14.39 -5.25
C ALA A 195 9.70 -14.95 -6.41
N SER A 196 10.63 -14.16 -6.94
CA SER A 196 11.60 -14.66 -7.90
C SER A 196 12.52 -15.66 -7.20
N THR A 197 12.52 -16.91 -7.67
CA THR A 197 13.50 -17.91 -7.22
C THR A 197 14.88 -17.43 -7.68
N PRO A 198 15.88 -17.35 -6.79
CA PRO A 198 17.23 -16.99 -7.23
C PRO A 198 17.74 -18.08 -8.18
N THR A 199 17.99 -17.71 -9.44
CA THR A 199 18.66 -18.58 -10.39
C THR A 199 20.11 -18.70 -9.94
N GLN A 200 20.46 -19.79 -9.26
CA GLN A 200 21.85 -20.12 -9.00
C GLN A 200 22.55 -20.28 -10.37
N PRO A 201 23.65 -19.55 -10.64
CA PRO A 201 24.42 -19.78 -11.85
C PRO A 201 24.84 -21.25 -11.87
N ALA A 202 24.64 -21.93 -13.00
CA ALA A 202 25.16 -23.28 -13.20
C ALA A 202 26.70 -23.21 -13.18
N GLY A 203 27.27 -23.32 -11.98
CA GLY A 203 28.71 -23.43 -11.76
C GLY A 203 29.14 -24.84 -12.09
N THR A 204 29.81 -24.99 -13.23
CA THR A 204 30.59 -26.18 -13.59
C THR A 204 31.57 -26.53 -12.47
N GLY A 205 31.30 -27.63 -11.76
CA GLY A 205 32.26 -28.43 -11.00
C GLY A 205 33.00 -27.76 -9.84
N ALA A 206 32.58 -28.06 -8.61
CA ALA A 206 33.51 -28.19 -7.47
C ALA A 206 32.88 -29.06 -6.37
N LEU A 207 33.26 -30.34 -6.33
CA LEU A 207 33.26 -31.12 -5.09
C LEU A 207 34.30 -30.48 -4.18
N ALA A 208 33.89 -29.74 -3.15
CA ALA A 208 34.81 -29.33 -2.08
C ALA A 208 34.09 -29.13 -0.74
N ALA A 209 34.34 -30.09 0.15
CA ALA A 209 34.48 -29.96 1.59
C ALA A 209 33.25 -29.55 2.43
N MET A 210 32.54 -30.58 2.88
CA MET A 210 31.89 -30.59 4.19
C MET A 210 32.98 -30.40 5.27
N VAL A 211 33.08 -29.21 5.86
CA VAL A 211 33.79 -29.03 7.13
C VAL A 211 32.80 -29.43 8.23
N ALA A 212 33.00 -30.64 8.74
CA ALA A 212 32.27 -31.17 9.88
C ALA A 212 32.59 -30.34 11.14
N THR A 213 31.52 -29.86 11.78
CA THR A 213 31.47 -29.43 13.16
C THR A 213 31.86 -30.59 14.09
N ALA A 214 33.02 -30.51 14.74
CA ALA A 214 33.33 -31.25 15.98
C ALA A 214 34.60 -30.70 16.63
N GLY A 215 34.48 -29.57 17.34
CA GLY A 215 35.45 -29.18 18.35
C GLY A 215 34.91 -29.56 19.72
N LEU A 216 35.50 -30.57 20.36
CA LEU A 216 36.02 -30.56 21.75
C LEU A 216 36.08 -31.99 22.32
N ALA A 217 37.23 -32.64 22.23
CA ALA A 217 37.61 -33.70 23.19
C ALA A 217 39.14 -33.86 23.22
N VAL A 218 39.68 -33.56 24.39
CA VAL A 218 41.07 -33.67 24.83
C VAL A 218 41.50 -35.14 24.87
N ALA A 219 42.67 -35.49 24.32
CA ALA A 219 43.45 -36.65 24.77
C ALA A 219 44.94 -36.58 24.36
N LEU A 220 45.75 -36.32 25.38
CA LEU A 220 47.10 -36.80 25.69
C LEU A 220 47.99 -37.50 24.63
N ALA A 221 49.21 -36.93 24.54
CA ALA A 221 50.50 -37.58 24.79
C ALA A 221 51.07 -38.63 23.80
N ALA A 222 52.11 -38.18 23.10
CA ALA A 222 53.46 -38.77 23.03
C ALA A 222 53.62 -40.26 22.67
N VAL A 223 54.08 -40.53 21.44
CA VAL A 223 55.10 -41.58 21.19
C VAL A 223 56.13 -41.07 20.19
N ARG A 224 57.34 -40.87 20.72
CA ARG A 224 58.60 -40.57 20.03
C ARG A 224 59.08 -41.84 19.33
N ARG A 225 59.33 -41.80 18.02
CA ARG A 225 60.10 -42.86 17.34
C ARG A 225 60.84 -42.30 16.14
N ARG A 226 62.17 -42.24 16.22
CA ARG A 226 63.06 -43.07 15.40
C ARG A 226 64.53 -42.71 15.59
N ARG A 227 65.28 -43.79 15.85
CA ARG A 227 66.70 -44.04 15.60
C ARG A 227 67.70 -43.38 16.54
#